data_AF-A0A382M3E1-F1
#
_entry.id   AF-A0A382M3E1-F1
#
_cell.length_a   1.000
_cell.length_b   1.000
_cell.length_c   1.000
_cell.angle_alpha   90.00
_cell.angle_beta   90.00
_cell.angle_gamma   90.00
#
_symmetry.space_group_name_H-M   'P 1'
#
loop_
_entity.id
_entity.type
_entity.pdbx_description
1 polymer ?
#
loop_
_entity_poly.entity_id
_entity_poly.type
_entity_poly.pdbx_seq_one_letter_code
_entity_poly.pdbx_strand_id
1 'polypeptide(L)'
;MFFYTDVFGLSPAKAGLVFFLAKIWDAITDPIMGYIADNTSTRWGKFRPYILFGSIPALTAIILCFTAPDLSQTGKFYWALCTYITFTTLYTIIAIPFGSLIPAMTQDMNERTSLASFRYLGGSSGSIVVAALTLWLVQQFESPGVGFPIVVSIFAIVAAIFFFLCFFYTKEKYSKVYEKRISIKRNLSMIASNFPLQFIVVAI
;
A
#
# COMPACT_ATOMS: atom_id res chain seq x y z
N MET A 1 12.06 -4.33 -9.06
CA MET A 1 13.14 -3.87 -9.97
C MET A 1 13.56 -4.98 -10.91
N PHE A 2 14.07 -6.13 -10.42
CA PHE A 2 14.48 -7.30 -11.22
C PHE A 2 13.49 -7.70 -12.32
N PHE A 3 12.20 -7.87 -12.00
CA PHE A 3 11.20 -8.20 -13.03
C PHE A 3 11.14 -7.16 -14.17
N TYR A 4 11.16 -5.87 -13.86
CA TYR A 4 11.05 -4.82 -14.87
C TYR A 4 12.30 -4.71 -15.75
N THR A 5 13.48 -4.96 -15.19
CA THR A 5 14.76 -4.87 -15.90
C THR A 5 15.07 -6.13 -16.68
N ASP A 6 15.04 -7.28 -16.00
CA ASP A 6 15.59 -8.55 -16.50
C ASP A 6 14.54 -9.42 -17.20
N VAL A 7 13.27 -9.31 -16.81
CA VAL A 7 12.17 -10.11 -17.40
C VAL A 7 11.39 -9.31 -18.44
N PHE A 8 10.98 -8.10 -18.08
CA PHE A 8 10.19 -7.25 -18.96
C PHE A 8 11.06 -6.51 -20.01
N GLY A 9 12.36 -6.34 -19.71
CA GLY A 9 13.35 -5.78 -20.63
C GLY A 9 13.32 -4.26 -20.73
N LEU A 10 12.90 -3.55 -19.67
CA LEU A 10 13.08 -2.10 -19.56
C LEU A 10 14.52 -1.78 -19.17
N SER A 11 15.05 -0.67 -19.68
CA SER A 11 16.33 -0.17 -19.17
C SER A 11 16.20 0.20 -17.68
N PRO A 12 17.26 -0.01 -16.87
CA PRO A 12 17.24 0.36 -15.45
C PRO A 12 16.87 1.82 -15.20
N ALA A 13 17.29 2.74 -16.09
CA ALA A 13 16.93 4.15 -16.01
C ALA A 13 15.42 4.38 -16.17
N LYS A 14 14.76 3.71 -17.13
CA LYS A 14 13.30 3.82 -17.32
C LYS A 14 12.54 3.18 -16.17
N ALA A 15 12.99 2.01 -15.68
CA ALA A 15 12.38 1.37 -14.51
C ALA A 15 12.50 2.26 -13.26
N GLY A 16 13.66 2.88 -13.04
CA GLY A 16 13.86 3.85 -11.97
C GLY A 16 12.92 5.06 -12.08
N LEU A 17 12.72 5.56 -13.31
CA LEU A 17 11.81 6.68 -13.55
C LEU A 17 10.33 6.31 -13.28
N VAL A 18 9.91 5.08 -13.57
CA VAL A 18 8.57 4.59 -13.17
C VAL A 18 8.40 4.64 -11.65
N PHE A 19 9.37 4.10 -10.88
CA PHE A 19 9.30 4.13 -9.42
C PHE A 19 9.35 5.54 -8.86
N PHE A 20 10.14 6.43 -9.45
CA PHE A 20 10.23 7.83 -9.04
C PHE A 20 8.91 8.58 -9.27
N LEU A 21 8.31 8.45 -10.46
CA LEU A 21 7.02 9.08 -10.75
C LEU A 21 5.91 8.55 -9.84
N ALA A 22 5.91 7.25 -9.56
CA ALA A 22 4.96 6.67 -8.61
C ALA A 22 5.15 7.21 -7.19
N LYS A 23 6.39 7.49 -6.76
CA LYS A 23 6.63 8.14 -5.46
C LYS A 23 6.10 9.57 -5.40
N ILE A 24 6.23 10.35 -6.47
CA ILE A 24 5.63 11.68 -6.56
C ILE A 24 4.10 11.57 -6.48
N TRP A 25 3.53 10.56 -7.16
CA TRP A 25 2.10 10.30 -7.11
C TRP A 25 1.64 9.95 -5.68
N ASP A 26 2.34 9.05 -4.99
CA ASP A 26 2.05 8.66 -3.61
C ASP A 26 2.05 9.87 -2.66
N ALA A 27 2.99 10.81 -2.84
CA ALA A 27 3.06 12.03 -2.03
C ALA A 27 1.80 12.90 -2.15
N ILE A 28 1.04 12.79 -3.24
CA ILE A 28 -0.23 13.49 -3.46
C ILE A 28 -1.40 12.63 -2.97
N THR A 29 -1.41 11.33 -3.29
CA THR A 29 -2.54 10.45 -2.96
C THR A 29 -2.64 10.12 -1.49
N ASP A 30 -1.52 10.04 -0.76
CA ASP A 30 -1.52 9.68 0.66
C ASP A 30 -2.28 10.71 1.54
N PRO A 31 -2.03 12.04 1.43
CA PRO A 31 -2.82 13.05 2.14
C PRO A 31 -4.30 13.06 1.72
N ILE A 32 -4.59 12.89 0.43
CA ILE A 32 -5.97 12.84 -0.10
C ILE A 32 -6.70 11.66 0.52
N MET A 33 -6.07 10.48 0.53
CA MET A 33 -6.65 9.28 1.11
C MET A 33 -6.81 9.40 2.62
N GLY A 34 -5.85 10.02 3.32
CA GLY A 34 -5.96 10.35 4.73
C GLY A 34 -7.21 11.20 5.01
N TYR A 35 -7.42 12.25 4.22
CA TYR A 35 -8.62 13.07 4.32
C TYR A 35 -9.91 12.28 4.02
N ILE A 36 -9.93 11.44 2.98
CA ILE A 36 -11.11 10.63 2.63
C ILE A 36 -11.43 9.63 3.73
N ALA A 37 -10.42 8.87 4.19
CA ALA A 37 -10.55 7.94 5.31
C ALA A 37 -11.07 8.67 6.54
N ASP A 38 -10.59 9.89 6.78
CA ASP A 38 -11.00 10.69 7.92
C ASP A 38 -12.45 11.17 7.89
N ASN A 39 -13.03 11.32 6.71
CA ASN A 39 -14.41 11.77 6.52
C ASN A 39 -15.39 10.62 6.24
N THR A 40 -14.91 9.38 6.23
CA THR A 40 -15.76 8.23 5.93
C THR A 40 -16.50 7.77 7.18
N SER A 41 -17.83 7.59 7.06
CA SER A 41 -18.65 6.99 8.11
C SER A 41 -19.49 5.88 7.49
N THR A 42 -19.25 4.64 7.89
CA THR A 42 -20.03 3.49 7.40
C THR A 42 -20.49 2.61 8.56
N ARG A 43 -21.48 1.76 8.30
CA ARG A 43 -21.99 0.75 9.25
C ARG A 43 -20.92 -0.25 9.74
N TRP A 44 -19.81 -0.39 9.02
CA TRP A 44 -18.75 -1.34 9.35
C TRP A 44 -17.55 -0.70 10.06
N GLY A 45 -17.61 0.61 10.30
CA GLY A 45 -16.49 1.41 10.80
C GLY A 45 -16.03 2.44 9.77
N LYS A 46 -14.99 3.18 10.13
CA LYS A 46 -14.37 4.25 9.35
C LYS A 46 -13.30 3.70 8.41
N PHE A 47 -12.49 2.75 8.88
CA PHE A 47 -11.29 2.27 8.18
C PHE A 47 -11.46 0.86 7.60
N ARG A 48 -12.23 -0.01 8.27
CA ARG A 48 -12.44 -1.41 7.86
C ARG A 48 -12.97 -1.61 6.43
N PRO A 49 -13.92 -0.81 5.90
CA PRO A 49 -14.40 -1.00 4.52
C PRO A 49 -13.30 -0.90 3.48
N TYR A 50 -12.32 -0.01 3.68
CA TYR A 50 -11.23 0.19 2.75
C TYR A 50 -10.30 -1.03 2.65
N ILE A 51 -10.08 -1.72 3.76
CA ILE A 51 -9.30 -2.96 3.78
C ILE A 51 -10.01 -4.05 2.98
N LEU A 52 -11.33 -4.19 3.17
CA LEU A 52 -12.11 -5.22 2.48
C LEU A 52 -12.24 -4.93 0.99
N PHE A 53 -12.78 -3.77 0.62
CA PHE A 53 -13.08 -3.42 -0.77
C PHE A 53 -11.84 -3.00 -1.55
N GLY A 54 -10.81 -2.46 -0.90
CA GLY A 54 -9.56 -2.09 -1.53
C GLY A 54 -8.65 -3.29 -1.81
N SER A 55 -8.71 -4.34 -0.98
CA SER A 55 -7.84 -5.51 -1.13
C SER A 55 -8.01 -6.21 -2.48
N ILE A 56 -9.24 -6.50 -2.91
CA ILE A 56 -9.46 -7.24 -4.17
C ILE A 56 -8.90 -6.46 -5.39
N PRO A 57 -9.23 -5.18 -5.61
CA PRO A 57 -8.62 -4.41 -6.70
C PRO A 57 -7.10 -4.32 -6.59
N ALA A 58 -6.54 -4.09 -5.39
CA ALA A 58 -5.10 -3.96 -5.20
C ALA A 58 -4.36 -5.26 -5.54
N LEU A 59 -4.94 -6.40 -5.18
CA LEU A 59 -4.41 -7.73 -5.47
C LEU A 59 -4.50 -8.08 -6.95
N THR A 60 -5.54 -7.64 -7.64
CA THR A 60 -5.60 -7.77 -9.11
C THR A 60 -4.55 -6.86 -9.77
N ALA A 61 -4.39 -5.63 -9.27
CA ALA A 61 -3.42 -4.68 -9.81
C ALA A 61 -1.97 -5.14 -9.63
N ILE A 62 -1.62 -5.74 -8.48
CA ILE A 62 -0.26 -6.29 -8.29
C ILE A 62 0.01 -7.44 -9.25
N ILE A 63 -0.97 -8.32 -9.51
CA ILE A 63 -0.80 -9.39 -10.52
C ILE A 63 -0.55 -8.77 -11.90
N LEU A 64 -1.32 -7.74 -12.28
CA LEU A 64 -1.13 -7.01 -13.54
C LEU A 64 0.27 -6.39 -13.66
N CYS A 65 0.85 -5.86 -12.58
CA CYS A 65 2.23 -5.34 -12.60
C CYS A 65 3.28 -6.41 -12.96
N PHE A 66 3.01 -7.67 -12.67
CA PHE A 66 3.89 -8.80 -13.01
C PHE A 66 3.47 -9.53 -14.28
N THR A 67 2.52 -8.96 -15.05
CA THR A 67 2.26 -9.42 -16.42
C THR A 67 3.18 -8.71 -17.41
N ALA A 68 3.75 -9.48 -18.34
CA ALA A 68 4.68 -9.00 -19.34
C ALA A 68 4.06 -9.08 -20.75
N PRO A 69 3.14 -8.17 -21.13
CA PRO A 69 2.61 -8.15 -22.49
C PRO A 69 3.72 -7.80 -23.48
N ASP A 70 3.69 -8.44 -24.65
CA ASP A 70 4.65 -8.17 -25.72
C ASP A 70 4.29 -6.84 -26.41
N LEU A 71 4.97 -5.77 -25.99
CA LEU A 71 4.76 -4.41 -26.46
C LEU A 71 6.09 -3.81 -26.92
N SER A 72 6.01 -2.75 -27.74
CA SER A 72 7.18 -1.95 -28.08
C SER A 72 7.87 -1.38 -26.83
N GLN A 73 9.16 -1.02 -26.93
CA GLN A 73 9.92 -0.45 -25.80
C GLN A 73 9.26 0.78 -25.16
N THR A 74 8.54 1.58 -25.95
CA THR A 74 7.75 2.72 -25.45
C THR A 74 6.45 2.23 -24.79
N GLY A 75 5.75 1.27 -25.40
CA GLY A 75 4.55 0.66 -24.83
C GLY A 75 4.80 -0.03 -23.49
N LYS A 76 5.92 -0.73 -23.35
CA LYS A 76 6.36 -1.33 -22.08
C LYS A 76 6.51 -0.30 -20.96
N PHE A 77 7.12 0.84 -21.26
CA PHE A 77 7.28 1.91 -20.26
C PHE A 77 5.93 2.44 -19.76
N TYR A 78 5.01 2.79 -20.67
CA TYR A 78 3.69 3.29 -20.28
C TYR A 78 2.85 2.21 -19.58
N TRP A 79 2.95 0.96 -20.02
CA TRP A 79 2.28 -0.17 -19.34
C TRP A 79 2.78 -0.32 -17.89
N ALA A 80 4.10 -0.34 -17.68
CA ALA A 80 4.70 -0.40 -16.36
C ALA A 80 4.27 0.80 -15.49
N LEU A 81 4.28 2.00 -16.06
CA LEU A 81 3.88 3.22 -15.34
C LEU A 81 2.41 3.16 -14.90
N CYS A 82 1.49 2.87 -15.83
CA CYS A 82 0.06 2.84 -15.54
C CYS A 82 -0.33 1.74 -14.55
N THR A 83 0.19 0.52 -14.75
CA THR A 83 -0.09 -0.61 -13.84
C THR A 83 0.48 -0.34 -12.46
N TYR A 84 1.71 0.17 -12.37
CA TYR A 84 2.35 0.45 -11.09
C TYR A 84 1.66 1.60 -10.34
N ILE A 85 1.33 2.71 -11.01
CA ILE A 85 0.54 3.82 -10.39
C ILE A 85 -0.83 3.32 -9.92
N THR A 86 -1.49 2.47 -10.71
CA THR A 86 -2.78 1.88 -10.31
C THR A 86 -2.62 1.04 -9.05
N PHE A 87 -1.59 0.19 -9.02
CA PHE A 87 -1.26 -0.60 -7.84
C PHE A 87 -0.96 0.26 -6.62
N THR A 88 -0.09 1.27 -6.72
CA THR A 88 0.26 2.11 -5.56
C THR A 88 -0.94 2.89 -5.07
N THR A 89 -1.79 3.41 -5.95
CA THR A 89 -3.03 4.10 -5.57
C THR A 89 -3.96 3.20 -4.77
N LEU A 90 -4.20 1.98 -5.26
CA LEU A 90 -5.05 1.00 -4.58
C LEU A 90 -4.44 0.52 -3.26
N TYR A 91 -3.11 0.40 -3.22
CA TYR A 91 -2.38 0.10 -2.00
C TYR A 91 -2.50 1.23 -0.98
N THR A 92 -2.38 2.50 -1.37
CA THR A 92 -2.61 3.67 -0.51
C THR A 92 -4.01 3.66 0.11
N ILE A 93 -5.03 3.31 -0.67
CA ILE A 93 -6.41 3.18 -0.19
C ILE A 93 -6.53 2.17 0.97
N ILE A 94 -5.67 1.15 1.03
CA ILE A 94 -5.63 0.18 2.13
C ILE A 94 -4.69 0.64 3.23
N ALA A 95 -3.46 1.03 2.87
CA ALA A 95 -2.36 1.26 3.79
C ALA A 95 -2.61 2.43 4.74
N ILE A 96 -3.20 3.52 4.25
CA ILE A 96 -3.49 4.71 5.05
C ILE A 96 -4.57 4.41 6.12
N PRO A 97 -5.76 3.90 5.78
CA PRO A 97 -6.73 3.44 6.78
C PRO A 97 -6.20 2.38 7.73
N PHE A 98 -5.39 1.43 7.24
CA PHE A 98 -4.81 0.39 8.08
C PHE A 98 -3.84 0.96 9.13
N GLY A 99 -3.05 1.97 8.79
CA GLY A 99 -2.21 2.70 9.74
C GLY A 99 -3.03 3.45 10.79
N SER A 100 -4.14 4.07 10.37
CA SER A 100 -5.05 4.82 11.26
C SER A 100 -5.96 3.94 12.11
N LEU A 101 -5.95 2.61 11.92
CA LEU A 101 -6.80 1.68 12.66
C LEU A 101 -6.37 1.50 14.12
N ILE A 102 -5.06 1.48 14.40
CA ILE A 102 -4.51 1.29 15.75
C ILE A 102 -5.10 2.26 16.78
N PRO A 103 -5.06 3.60 16.56
CA PRO A 103 -5.63 4.55 17.51
C PRO A 103 -7.15 4.45 17.65
N ALA A 104 -7.85 3.88 16.66
CA ALA A 104 -9.30 3.64 16.72
C ALA A 104 -9.67 2.35 17.48
N MET A 105 -8.73 1.42 17.69
CA MET A 105 -8.96 0.17 18.42
C MET A 105 -8.76 0.30 19.93
N THR A 106 -7.80 1.11 20.37
CA THR A 106 -7.49 1.30 21.80
C THR A 106 -7.06 2.73 22.14
N GLN A 107 -7.28 3.14 23.40
CA GLN A 107 -6.83 4.42 23.96
C GLN A 107 -5.58 4.28 24.84
N ASP A 108 -5.18 3.05 25.20
CA ASP A 108 -3.99 2.82 26.00
C ASP A 108 -2.72 2.97 25.14
N MET A 109 -1.79 3.81 25.59
CA MET A 109 -0.53 4.07 24.90
C MET A 109 0.35 2.82 24.80
N ASN A 110 0.37 1.97 25.84
CA ASN A 110 1.16 0.75 25.85
C ASN A 110 0.61 -0.27 24.83
N GLU A 111 -0.72 -0.42 24.77
CA GLU A 111 -1.36 -1.27 23.76
C GLU A 111 -1.12 -0.73 22.34
N ARG A 112 -1.19 0.58 22.12
CA ARG A 112 -0.90 1.19 20.81
C ARG A 112 0.53 0.90 20.35
N THR A 113 1.51 1.08 21.24
CA THR A 113 2.91 0.77 20.94
C THR A 113 3.08 -0.70 20.63
N SER A 114 2.50 -1.59 21.43
CA SER A 114 2.55 -3.04 21.19
C SER A 114 1.93 -3.43 19.85
N LEU A 115 0.74 -2.93 19.52
CA LEU A 115 0.07 -3.17 18.24
C LEU A 115 0.89 -2.65 17.07
N ALA A 116 1.51 -1.47 17.20
CA ALA A 116 2.40 -0.92 16.18
C ALA A 116 3.64 -1.80 15.97
N SER A 117 4.24 -2.31 17.05
CA SER A 117 5.37 -3.25 16.99
C SER A 117 4.97 -4.56 16.31
N PHE A 118 3.84 -5.17 16.68
CA PHE A 118 3.34 -6.39 16.02
C PHE A 118 3.05 -6.15 14.53
N ARG A 119 2.47 -5.00 14.18
CA ARG A 119 2.26 -4.61 12.78
C ARG A 119 3.58 -4.52 12.01
N TYR A 120 4.58 -3.87 12.60
CA TYR A 120 5.89 -3.72 11.98
C TYR A 120 6.59 -5.08 11.81
N LEU A 121 6.60 -5.90 12.86
CA LEU A 121 7.16 -7.25 12.82
C LEU A 121 6.49 -8.11 11.75
N GLY A 122 5.16 -8.10 11.67
CA GLY A 122 4.41 -8.83 10.65
C GLY A 122 4.72 -8.35 9.22
N GLY A 123 4.81 -7.04 9.01
CA GLY A 123 5.19 -6.47 7.71
C GLY A 123 6.61 -6.82 7.30
N SER A 124 7.56 -6.72 8.23
CA SER A 124 8.97 -7.06 7.98
C SER A 124 9.16 -8.56 7.76
N SER A 125 8.53 -9.42 8.57
CA SER A 125 8.59 -10.88 8.38
C SER A 125 7.97 -11.28 7.04
N GLY A 126 6.83 -10.70 6.67
CA GLY A 126 6.20 -10.94 5.37
C GLY A 126 7.10 -10.54 4.21
N SER A 127 7.76 -9.38 4.32
CA SER A 127 8.70 -8.90 3.31
C SER A 127 9.90 -9.83 3.15
N ILE A 128 10.45 -10.35 4.25
CA ILE A 128 11.56 -11.32 4.22
C ILE A 128 11.11 -12.63 3.55
N VAL A 129 9.93 -13.15 3.92
CA VAL A 129 9.38 -14.38 3.34
C VAL A 129 9.19 -14.23 1.83
N VAL A 130 8.60 -13.11 1.38
CA VAL A 130 8.43 -12.84 -0.05
C VAL A 130 9.79 -12.71 -0.73
N ALA A 131 10.73 -11.95 -0.18
CA ALA A 131 12.06 -11.77 -0.78
C ALA A 131 12.83 -13.09 -0.92
N ALA A 132 12.78 -13.95 0.11
CA ALA A 132 13.49 -15.24 0.11
C ALA A 132 12.83 -16.27 -0.81
N LEU A 133 11.49 -16.38 -0.78
CA LEU A 133 10.77 -17.44 -1.50
C LEU A 133 10.52 -17.08 -2.97
N THR A 134 10.40 -15.80 -3.34
CA THR A 134 10.00 -15.42 -4.70
C THR A 134 10.95 -16.00 -5.75
N LEU A 135 12.26 -15.78 -5.61
CA LEU A 135 13.23 -16.27 -6.62
C LEU A 135 13.29 -17.80 -6.65
N TRP A 136 13.26 -18.44 -5.49
CA TRP A 136 13.28 -19.91 -5.39
C TRP A 136 12.05 -20.55 -6.04
N LEU A 137 10.86 -19.99 -5.82
CA LEU A 137 9.62 -20.44 -6.44
C LEU A 137 9.57 -20.17 -7.94
N VAL A 138 10.02 -18.99 -8.38
CA VAL A 138 10.05 -18.63 -9.82
C VAL A 138 10.98 -19.54 -10.60
N GLN A 139 12.09 -19.99 -10.01
CA GLN A 139 13.02 -20.95 -10.62
C GLN A 139 12.43 -22.34 -10.85
N GLN A 140 11.28 -22.68 -10.25
CA GLN A 140 10.59 -23.95 -10.50
C GLN A 140 9.80 -23.95 -11.82
N PHE A 141 9.68 -22.79 -12.48
CA PHE A 141 8.97 -22.63 -13.75
C PHE A 141 9.96 -22.47 -14.91
N GLU A 142 9.55 -22.91 -16.10
CA GLU A 142 10.40 -22.91 -17.31
C GLU A 142 10.84 -21.51 -17.76
N SER A 143 10.04 -20.49 -17.46
CA SER A 143 10.36 -19.09 -17.80
C SER A 143 9.96 -18.14 -16.66
N PRO A 144 10.84 -17.19 -16.29
CA PRO A 144 10.51 -16.12 -15.34
C PRO A 144 9.27 -15.32 -15.74
N GLY A 145 9.03 -15.13 -17.06
CA GLY A 145 7.87 -14.39 -17.55
C GLY A 145 6.52 -15.03 -17.17
N VAL A 146 6.49 -16.34 -16.96
CA VAL A 146 5.31 -17.09 -16.50
C VAL A 146 5.35 -17.31 -14.99
N GLY A 147 6.53 -17.62 -14.44
CA GLY A 147 6.71 -17.91 -13.02
C GLY A 147 6.36 -16.73 -12.11
N PHE A 148 6.76 -15.49 -12.47
CA PHE A 148 6.47 -14.30 -11.67
C PHE A 148 4.96 -14.06 -11.47
N PRO A 149 4.13 -13.96 -12.53
CA PRO A 149 2.70 -13.76 -12.35
C PRO A 149 2.03 -14.86 -11.52
N ILE A 150 2.44 -16.13 -11.66
CA ILE A 150 1.89 -17.25 -10.88
C ILE A 150 2.25 -17.12 -9.39
N VAL A 151 3.53 -16.93 -9.08
CA VAL A 151 4.01 -16.80 -7.70
C VAL A 151 3.39 -15.59 -7.01
N VAL A 152 3.31 -14.45 -7.71
CA VAL A 152 2.65 -13.25 -7.20
C VAL A 152 1.16 -13.48 -6.99
N SER A 153 0.49 -14.24 -7.86
CA SER A 153 -0.91 -14.60 -7.67
C SER A 153 -1.13 -15.46 -6.42
N ILE A 154 -0.24 -16.41 -6.14
CA ILE A 154 -0.28 -17.23 -4.92
C ILE A 154 -0.13 -16.34 -3.68
N PHE A 155 0.87 -15.45 -3.67
CA PHE A 155 1.04 -14.50 -2.57
C PHE A 155 -0.14 -13.53 -2.44
N ALA A 156 -0.75 -13.12 -3.56
CA ALA A 156 -1.92 -12.27 -3.56
C ALA A 156 -3.12 -12.96 -2.91
N ILE A 157 -3.34 -14.25 -3.17
CA ILE A 157 -4.39 -15.05 -2.52
C ILE A 157 -4.15 -15.14 -1.01
N VAL A 158 -2.91 -15.43 -0.60
CA VAL A 158 -2.55 -15.49 0.83
C VAL A 158 -2.75 -14.12 1.51
N ALA A 159 -2.35 -13.04 0.85
CA ALA A 159 -2.58 -11.68 1.33
C ALA A 159 -4.07 -11.34 1.42
N ALA A 160 -4.89 -11.79 0.47
CA ALA A 160 -6.34 -11.66 0.53
C ALA A 160 -6.89 -12.27 1.82
N ILE A 161 -6.50 -13.52 2.12
CA ILE A 161 -6.94 -14.23 3.33
C ILE A 161 -6.58 -13.40 4.58
N PHE A 162 -5.36 -12.86 4.66
CA PHE A 162 -4.98 -12.01 5.78
C PHE A 162 -5.78 -10.70 5.86
N PHE A 163 -6.08 -10.05 4.74
CA PHE A 163 -6.93 -8.85 4.74
C PHE A 163 -8.37 -9.15 5.17
N PHE A 164 -8.94 -10.29 4.73
CA PHE A 164 -10.24 -10.76 5.19
C PHE A 164 -10.24 -11.07 6.69
N LEU A 165 -9.24 -11.80 7.18
CA LEU A 165 -9.07 -12.06 8.61
C LEU A 165 -8.94 -10.75 9.39
N CYS A 166 -8.13 -9.81 8.92
CA CYS A 166 -7.99 -8.49 9.52
C CYS A 166 -9.35 -7.80 9.62
N PHE A 167 -10.14 -7.78 8.54
CA PHE A 167 -11.48 -7.18 8.55
C PHE A 167 -12.40 -7.81 9.59
N PHE A 168 -12.45 -9.14 9.71
CA PHE A 168 -13.35 -9.84 10.64
C PHE A 168 -12.93 -9.71 12.10
N TYR A 169 -11.63 -9.78 12.37
CA TYR A 169 -11.09 -9.79 13.74
C TYR A 169 -10.81 -8.39 14.31
N THR A 170 -10.67 -7.36 13.47
CA THR A 170 -10.53 -5.98 13.96
C THR A 170 -11.88 -5.34 14.21
N LYS A 171 -12.01 -4.67 15.36
CA LYS A 171 -13.21 -3.89 15.72
C LYS A 171 -12.78 -2.48 16.12
N GLU A 172 -13.34 -1.49 15.43
CA GLU A 172 -13.16 -0.08 15.77
C GLU A 172 -14.04 0.23 17.00
N LYS A 173 -13.43 0.30 18.19
CA LYS A 173 -14.15 0.58 19.45
C LYS A 173 -14.22 2.08 19.77
N TYR A 174 -13.23 2.86 19.32
CA TYR A 174 -13.07 4.26 19.69
C TYR A 174 -13.06 5.21 18.48
N SER A 175 -13.68 4.81 17.36
CA SER A 175 -13.92 5.72 16.24
C SER A 175 -14.96 6.77 16.67
N LYS A 176 -14.53 7.84 17.36
CA LYS A 176 -15.41 8.93 17.76
C LYS A 176 -15.97 9.59 16.48
N VAL A 177 -17.28 9.49 16.31
CA VAL A 177 -18.08 10.06 15.21
C VAL A 177 -18.14 11.61 15.27
N TYR A 178 -17.51 12.23 16.27
CA TYR A 178 -17.53 13.68 16.49
C TYR A 178 -16.16 14.23 16.86
N GLU A 179 -15.25 14.36 15.88
CA GLU A 179 -14.22 15.39 15.95
C GLU A 179 -14.59 16.54 15.02
N LYS A 180 -14.51 17.76 15.55
CA LYS A 180 -14.88 19.00 14.87
C LYS A 180 -14.08 19.09 13.58
N ARG A 181 -14.74 19.08 12.42
CA ARG A 181 -14.11 19.10 11.09
C ARG A 181 -13.07 20.22 11.01
N ILE A 182 -11.79 19.89 11.08
CA ILE A 182 -10.72 20.87 10.89
C ILE A 182 -10.50 21.01 9.39
N SER A 183 -10.61 22.24 8.89
CA SER A 183 -10.39 22.54 7.48
C SER A 183 -8.95 22.20 7.06
N ILE A 184 -8.76 21.62 5.88
CA ILE A 184 -7.44 21.30 5.29
C ILE A 184 -6.53 22.53 5.31
N LYS A 185 -7.07 23.72 5.01
CA LYS A 185 -6.33 24.99 5.08
C LYS A 185 -5.78 25.28 6.48
N ARG A 186 -6.54 24.91 7.52
CA ARG A 186 -6.13 25.09 8.91
C ARG A 186 -5.07 24.07 9.31
N ASN A 187 -5.15 22.82 8.85
CA ASN A 187 -4.08 21.83 9.07
C ASN A 187 -2.77 22.23 8.37
N LEU A 188 -2.83 22.65 7.10
CA LEU A 188 -1.66 23.15 6.38
C LEU A 188 -1.07 24.40 7.04
N SER A 189 -1.92 25.32 7.50
CA SER A 189 -1.48 26.50 8.25
C SER A 189 -0.86 26.14 9.61
N MET A 190 -1.34 25.11 10.29
CA MET A 190 -0.79 24.65 11.58
C MET A 190 0.56 23.95 11.41
N ILE A 191 0.74 23.18 10.34
CA ILE A 191 2.04 22.59 9.98
C ILE A 191 3.01 23.72 9.62
N ALA A 192 2.59 24.69 8.81
CA ALA A 192 3.41 25.84 8.42
C ALA A 192 3.77 26.77 9.60
N SER A 193 2.99 26.76 10.69
CA SER A 193 3.28 27.58 11.87
C SER A 193 4.05 26.85 12.99
N ASN A 194 4.19 25.52 12.91
CA ASN A 194 4.87 24.73 13.93
C ASN A 194 6.21 24.17 13.44
N PHE A 195 7.30 24.76 13.93
CA PHE A 195 8.66 24.29 13.65
C PHE A 195 8.89 22.80 13.96
N PRO A 196 8.39 22.23 15.07
CA PRO A 196 8.55 20.79 15.33
C PRO A 196 7.81 19.91 14.32
N LEU A 197 6.62 20.34 13.87
CA LEU A 197 5.85 19.59 12.87
C LEU A 197 6.50 19.66 11.48
N GLN A 198 7.10 20.78 11.12
CA GLN A 198 7.88 20.89 9.88
C GLN A 198 9.06 19.92 9.88
N PHE A 199 9.78 19.83 11.00
CA PHE A 199 10.92 18.92 11.11
C PHE A 199 10.51 17.45 10.99
N ILE A 200 9.37 17.07 11.59
CA ILE A 200 8.80 15.72 11.46
C ILE A 200 8.40 15.43 10.00
N VAL A 201 7.76 16.38 9.32
CA VAL A 201 7.34 16.21 7.92
C VAL A 201 8.54 16.09 6.98
N VAL A 202 9.65 16.79 7.25
CA VAL A 202 10.89 16.68 6.47
C VAL A 202 11.66 15.39 6.77
N ALA A 203 11.52 14.84 7.98
CA ALA A 203 12.20 13.63 8.42
C ALA A 203 11.50 12.32 8.01
N ILE A 204 10.24 12.38 7.57
CA ILE A 204 9.45 11.25 7.06
C ILE A 204 9.63 11.15 5.54
#